data_AF-A0AAV5B3Q1-F1
#
_entry.id   AF-A0AAV5B3Q1-F1
#
_cell.length_a   1.000
_cell.length_b   1.000
_cell.length_c   1.000
_cell.angle_alpha   90.00
_cell.angle_beta   90.00
_cell.angle_gamma   90.00
#
_symmetry.space_group_name_H-M   'P 1'
#
loop_
_entity.id
_entity.type
_entity.pdbx_description
1 polymer ?
#
loop_
_entity_poly.entity_id
_entity_poly.type
_entity_poly.pdbx_seq_one_letter_code
_entity_poly.pdbx_strand_id
1 'polypeptide(L)' 'MAIEIMKDGAAVAAPDTPALVTVAKAADVLGVTEATVYRMVRNGEIPAVKVRRVWRVNLTEFVARGGSL' A
#
# COMPACT_ATOMS: atom_id res chain seq x y z
N MET A 1 -8.90 23.51 -9.26
CA MET A 1 -10.23 23.01 -8.88
C MET A 1 -10.70 21.99 -9.92
N ALA A 2 -10.31 20.74 -9.72
CA ALA A 2 -10.90 19.56 -10.32
C ALA A 2 -10.47 18.41 -9.40
N ILE A 3 -11.45 17.87 -8.69
CA ILE A 3 -11.32 16.83 -7.68
C ILE A 3 -11.14 15.49 -8.41
N GLU A 4 -9.92 14.96 -8.45
CA GLU A 4 -9.64 13.64 -9.02
C GLU A 4 -10.14 12.55 -8.08
N ILE A 5 -11.39 12.17 -8.33
CA ILE A 5 -12.00 10.86 -8.21
C ILE A 5 -11.21 9.87 -7.35
N MET A 6 -11.54 9.86 -6.05
CA MET A 6 -11.46 8.70 -5.18
C MET A 6 -11.91 7.45 -5.95
N LYS A 7 -10.96 6.61 -6.34
CA LYS A 7 -11.20 5.21 -6.69
C LYS A 7 -10.92 4.36 -5.44
N ASP A 8 -11.66 4.67 -4.38
CA ASP A 8 -11.79 3.76 -3.25
C ASP A 8 -12.50 2.52 -3.77
N GLY A 9 -11.71 1.53 -4.17
CA GLY A 9 -12.06 0.17 -3.80
C GLY A 9 -11.98 0.12 -2.29
N ALA A 10 -13.00 0.63 -1.61
CA ALA A 10 -13.17 0.53 -0.17
C ALA A 10 -13.11 -0.95 0.17
N ALA A 11 -11.94 -1.40 0.61
CA ALA A 11 -11.85 -2.64 1.34
C ALA A 11 -12.76 -2.45 2.55
N VAL A 12 -13.85 -3.20 2.57
CA VAL A 12 -14.72 -3.32 3.74
C VAL A 12 -13.79 -3.71 4.89
N ALA A 13 -13.54 -2.77 5.79
CA ALA A 13 -12.74 -2.99 6.99
C ALA A 13 -13.58 -3.85 7.94
N ALA A 14 -13.58 -5.16 7.70
CA ALA A 14 -13.64 -6.08 8.82
C ALA A 14 -12.33 -5.87 9.62
N PRO A 15 -12.37 -5.87 10.96
CA PRO A 15 -11.21 -5.57 11.81
C PRO A 15 -9.98 -6.47 11.57
N ASP A 16 -10.15 -7.57 10.85
CA ASP A 16 -9.09 -8.54 10.51
C ASP A 16 -8.63 -8.49 9.03
N THR A 17 -9.16 -7.58 8.19
CA THR A 17 -8.71 -7.48 6.79
C THR A 17 -7.56 -6.50 6.65
N PRO A 18 -6.38 -6.93 6.15
CA PRO A 18 -5.26 -6.02 5.95
C PRO A 18 -5.63 -4.89 4.98
N ALA A 19 -5.29 -3.65 5.34
CA ALA A 19 -5.55 -2.48 4.51
C ALA A 19 -4.66 -2.52 3.27
N LEU A 20 -5.18 -3.09 2.18
CA LEU A 20 -4.50 -3.18 0.89
C LEU A 20 -4.59 -1.85 0.13
N VAL A 21 -3.50 -1.08 0.15
CA VAL A 21 -3.40 0.21 -0.52
C VAL A 21 -2.64 0.10 -1.85
N THR A 22 -2.78 1.10 -2.72
CA THR A 22 -1.95 1.23 -3.93
C THR A 22 -0.52 1.62 -3.58
N VAL A 23 0.41 1.43 -4.52
CA VAL A 23 1.81 1.89 -4.40
C VAL A 23 1.90 3.41 -4.17
N ALA A 24 1.14 4.21 -4.92
CA ALA A 24 1.08 5.66 -4.73
C ALA A 24 0.69 6.04 -3.29
N LYS A 25 -0.45 5.53 -2.81
CA LYS A 25 -0.87 5.76 -1.42
C LYS A 25 0.13 5.28 -0.38
N ALA A 26 0.81 4.15 -0.61
CA ALA A 26 1.88 3.69 0.28
C ALA A 26 3.09 4.63 0.29
N ALA A 27 3.45 5.18 -0.87
CA ALA A 27 4.53 6.15 -1.00
C ALA A 27 4.24 7.43 -0.21
N ASP A 28 3.00 7.94 -0.32
CA ASP A 28 2.54 9.10 0.45
C ASP A 28 2.61 8.85 1.96
N VAL A 29 2.19 7.66 2.42
CA VAL A 29 2.19 7.31 3.84
C VAL A 29 3.61 7.16 4.37
N LEU A 30 4.49 6.49 3.62
CA LEU A 30 5.86 6.19 4.03
C LEU A 30 6.84 7.36 3.80
N GLY A 31 6.39 8.45 3.17
CA GLY A 31 7.25 9.60 2.85
C GLY A 31 8.36 9.28 1.84
N VAL A 32 8.17 8.29 0.96
CA VAL A 32 9.15 7.88 -0.05
C VAL A 32 8.58 7.99 -1.46
N THR A 33 9.42 7.81 -2.49
CA THR A 33 8.94 7.78 -3.87
C THR A 33 8.27 6.45 -4.22
N GLU A 34 7.35 6.43 -5.19
CA GLU A 34 6.76 5.18 -5.71
C GLU A 34 7.83 4.19 -6.20
N ALA A 35 8.93 4.67 -6.79
CA ALA A 35 10.05 3.83 -7.21
C ALA A 35 10.70 3.11 -6.01
N THR A 36 10.82 3.80 -4.88
CA THR A 36 11.30 3.22 -3.62
C THR A 36 10.35 2.14 -3.12
N VAL A 37 9.04 2.40 -3.14
CA VAL A 37 8.04 1.40 -2.75
C VAL A 37 8.09 0.17 -3.68
N TYR A 38 8.19 0.37 -4.99
CA TYR A 38 8.38 -0.75 -5.93
C TYR A 38 9.63 -1.58 -5.64
N ARG A 39 10.75 -0.92 -5.30
CA ARG A 39 11.98 -1.60 -4.90
C ARG A 39 11.76 -2.42 -3.63
N MET A 40 11.19 -1.81 -2.60
CA MET A 40 10.90 -2.45 -1.31
C MET A 40 9.99 -3.67 -1.48
N VAL A 41 8.95 -3.57 -2.30
CA VAL A 41 8.07 -4.69 -2.63
C VAL A 41 8.84 -5.81 -3.36
N ARG A 42 9.69 -5.47 -4.33
CA ARG A 42 10.51 -6.47 -5.05
C ARG A 42 11.55 -7.14 -4.15
N ASN A 43 12.07 -6.41 -3.17
CA ASN A 43 13.03 -6.90 -2.18
C ASN A 43 12.36 -7.67 -1.03
N GLY A 44 11.02 -7.65 -0.93
CA GLY A 44 10.28 -8.28 0.16
C GLY A 44 10.31 -7.49 1.48
N GLU A 45 10.78 -6.25 1.47
CA GLU A 45 10.84 -5.35 2.65
C GLU A 45 9.43 -4.94 3.11
N ILE A 46 8.51 -4.79 2.15
CA ILE A 46 7.11 -4.45 2.42
C ILE A 46 6.21 -5.58 1.90
N PRO A 47 5.30 -6.13 2.74
CA PRO A 47 4.33 -7.13 2.29
C PRO A 47 3.38 -6.53 1.24
N ALA A 48 3.28 -7.20 0.10
CA ALA A 48 2.40 -6.81 -0.98
C ALA A 48 1.91 -8.02 -1.77
N VAL A 49 0.70 -7.90 -2.33
CA VAL A 49 0.07 -8.90 -3.20
C VAL A 49 -0.15 -8.31 -4.59
N LYS A 50 0.12 -9.12 -5.62
CA LYS A 50 -0.13 -8.73 -7.01
C LYS A 50 -1.54 -9.13 -7.41
N VAL A 51 -2.42 -8.14 -7.58
CA VAL A 51 -3.79 -8.33 -8.03
C VAL A 51 -3.88 -7.99 -9.51
N ARG A 52 -4.04 -9.02 -10.35
CA ARG A 52 -3.91 -8.91 -11.82
C ARG A 52 -2.56 -8.30 -12.22
N ARG A 53 -2.55 -7.05 -12.69
CA ARG A 53 -1.36 -6.32 -13.14
C ARG A 53 -0.86 -5.28 -12.14
N VAL A 54 -1.54 -5.12 -11.00
CA VAL A 54 -1.31 -4.02 -10.05
C VAL A 54 -0.87 -4.58 -8.69
N TRP A 55 0.11 -3.92 -8.07
CA TRP A 55 0.55 -4.23 -6.72
C TRP A 55 -0.35 -3.58 -5.69
N ARG A 56 -0.66 -4.34 -4.63
CA ARG A 56 -1.39 -3.90 -3.46
C ARG A 56 -0.52 -4.09 -2.23
N VAL A 57 -0.23 -3.01 -1.53
CA VAL A 57 0.67 -2.96 -0.38
C VAL A 57 -0.13 -3.14 0.90
N ASN A 58 0.36 -3.99 1.80
CA ASN A 58 -0.24 -4.22 3.11
C ASN A 58 0.50 -3.42 4.18
N LEU A 59 0.07 -2.17 4.42
CA LEU A 59 0.73 -1.31 5.41
C LEU A 59 0.51 -1.79 6.84
N THR A 60 -0.65 -2.39 7.14
CA THR A 60 -0.94 -2.95 8.47
C THR A 60 0.08 -4.01 8.85
N GLU A 61 0.37 -4.93 7.93
CA GLU A 61 1.34 -5.99 8.16
C GLU A 61 2.79 -5.45 8.15
N PHE A 62 3.09 -4.43 7.35
CA PHE A 62 4.39 -3.77 7.38
C PHE A 62 4.71 -3.23 8.78
N VAL A 63 3.75 -2.53 9.40
CA VAL A 63 3.89 -2.02 10.77
C VAL A 63 3.97 -3.18 11.78
N ALA A 64 3.15 -4.23 11.62
CA ALA A 64 3.23 -5.41 12.49
C ALA A 64 4.60 -6.11 12.44
N ARG A 65 5.33 -5.99 11.32
CA ARG A 65 6.71 -6.49 11.14
C ARG A 65 7.78 -5.53 11.69
N GLY A 66 7.39 -4.38 12.24
CA GLY A 66 8.30 -3.37 12.81
C GLY A 66 8.72 -2.26 11.83
N GLY A 67 8.04 -2.13 10.69
CA GLY A 67 8.23 -0.99 9.78
C GLY A 67 7.71 0.33 10.38
N SER A 68 8.39 1.44 10.10
CA SER A 68 7.91 2.79 10.46
C SER A 68 7.03 3.36 9.36
N LEU A 69 5.93 4.01 9.76
CA LEU A 69 5.14 4.89 8.90
C LEU A 69 5.72 6.31 8.92
#